data_AF-H5SHL2-F1
#
_entry.id   AF-H5SHL2-F1
#
_cell.length_a   1.000
_cell.length_b   1.000
_cell.length_c   1.000
_cell.angle_alpha   90.00
_cell.angle_beta   90.00
_cell.angle_gamma   90.00
#
_symmetry.space_group_name_H-M   'P 1'
#
loop_
_entity.id
_entity.type
_entity.pdbx_description
1 polymer ?
#
loop_
_entity_poly.entity_id
_entity_poly.type
_entity_poly.pdbx_seq_one_letter_code
_entity_poly.pdbx_strand_id
1 'polypeptide(L)'
;MKRLLLLAFVAFACNRTAQVPSTGTPSDSMQTLVALTAEQQRTSGITLDSLRQGSLERTIELRGSIELPPQNLISISFPLQARVRSISGLVGRAVRRGDALVTLESMPLVELQERYLSTRAQ
;
A
#
# COMPACT_ATOMS: atom_id res chain seq x y z
N MET A 1 59.81 -56.03 17.68
CA MET A 1 59.31 -56.78 16.51
C MET A 1 58.47 -55.80 15.65
N LYS A 2 59.03 -54.81 14.95
CA LYS A 2 60.25 -54.77 14.13
C LYS A 2 60.10 -55.44 12.75
N ARG A 3 58.88 -55.53 12.20
CA ARG A 3 58.62 -55.87 10.79
C ARG A 3 57.40 -55.15 10.17
N LEU A 4 57.10 -53.94 10.63
CA LEU A 4 56.23 -53.00 9.90
C LEU A 4 56.87 -51.60 9.89
N LEU A 5 58.20 -51.60 9.76
CA LEU A 5 59.10 -50.44 9.66
C LEU A 5 60.16 -50.76 8.60
N LEU A 6 59.68 -51.24 7.44
CA LEU A 6 60.51 -51.63 6.28
C LEU A 6 59.75 -51.35 4.97
N LEU A 7 59.04 -50.22 4.94
CA LEU A 7 58.61 -49.56 3.70
C LEU A 7 58.98 -48.06 3.77
N ALA A 8 60.11 -47.78 4.40
CA ALA A 8 60.88 -46.57 4.21
C ALA A 8 62.01 -46.92 3.24
N PHE A 9 61.82 -46.62 1.95
CA PHE A 9 62.87 -46.17 1.03
C PHE A 9 62.24 -46.04 -0.37
N VAL A 10 62.74 -45.12 -1.18
CA VAL A 10 62.32 -44.84 -2.56
C VAL A 10 61.13 -43.88 -2.71
N ALA A 11 61.37 -42.61 -2.34
CA ALA A 11 60.94 -41.47 -3.18
C ALA A 11 61.69 -40.16 -2.85
N PHE A 12 62.87 -40.24 -2.20
CA PHE A 12 63.77 -39.10 -2.05
C PHE A 12 64.60 -38.95 -3.35
N ALA A 13 64.00 -38.36 -4.38
CA ALA A 13 64.72 -37.98 -5.60
C ALA A 13 63.96 -36.90 -6.40
N CYS A 14 64.00 -35.66 -5.95
CA CYS A 14 64.20 -34.55 -6.89
C CYS A 14 64.70 -33.29 -6.16
N ASN A 15 65.92 -32.92 -6.53
CA ASN A 15 66.65 -31.75 -6.07
C ASN A 15 66.61 -30.73 -7.22
N ARG A 16 65.98 -29.55 -7.04
CA ARG A 16 66.13 -28.44 -7.98
C ARG A 16 65.96 -27.08 -7.31
N THR A 17 67.06 -26.35 -7.32
CA THR A 17 67.29 -24.97 -6.88
C THR A 17 66.70 -23.94 -7.84
N ALA A 18 66.07 -22.88 -7.30
CA ALA A 18 66.10 -21.52 -7.87
C ALA A 18 65.69 -20.49 -6.78
N GLN A 19 66.60 -19.57 -6.46
CA GLN A 19 66.35 -18.33 -5.70
C GLN A 19 66.62 -17.14 -6.62
N VAL A 20 65.73 -16.14 -6.66
CA VAL A 20 66.01 -14.72 -7.01
C VAL A 20 64.85 -13.82 -6.48
N PRO A 21 64.98 -12.48 -6.33
CA PRO A 21 64.93 -11.79 -5.04
C PRO A 21 63.97 -10.55 -4.93
N SER A 22 63.75 -10.12 -3.69
CA SER A 22 63.58 -8.77 -3.09
C SER A 22 62.98 -7.53 -3.81
N THR A 23 62.11 -6.83 -3.05
CA THR A 23 61.95 -5.35 -2.82
C THR A 23 60.92 -4.52 -3.61
N GLY A 24 60.05 -3.79 -2.86
CA GLY A 24 59.73 -2.36 -3.12
C GLY A 24 58.26 -1.95 -3.40
N THR A 25 57.57 -1.41 -2.35
CA THR A 25 56.61 -0.26 -2.22
C THR A 25 55.88 0.34 -3.44
N PRO A 26 54.78 1.16 -3.30
CA PRO A 26 53.81 1.39 -2.21
C PRO A 26 52.35 1.24 -2.70
N SER A 27 51.36 1.10 -1.81
CA SER A 27 49.96 1.39 -2.20
C SER A 27 49.20 1.96 -1.03
N ASP A 28 48.92 3.25 -1.16
CA ASP A 28 47.88 4.01 -0.49
C ASP A 28 46.56 3.22 -0.49
N SER A 29 46.32 2.46 0.59
CA SER A 29 45.01 1.92 0.88
C SER A 29 44.39 2.86 1.89
N MET A 30 43.36 3.59 1.48
CA MET A 30 42.44 4.26 2.40
C MET A 30 42.19 3.31 3.58
N GLN A 31 42.66 3.71 4.77
CA GLN A 31 42.51 2.92 5.98
C GLN A 31 41.03 2.99 6.42
N THR A 32 40.16 2.21 5.76
CA THR A 32 38.74 2.10 6.13
C THR A 32 38.53 1.32 7.43
N LEU A 33 39.60 0.70 7.96
CA LEU A 33 39.61 0.04 9.25
C LEU A 33 40.57 0.74 10.21
N VAL A 34 40.03 1.20 11.34
CA VAL A 34 40.80 1.69 12.48
C VAL A 34 40.81 0.60 13.54
N ALA A 35 42.01 0.16 13.93
CA ALA A 35 42.20 -0.79 15.03
C ALA A 35 42.43 -0.02 16.34
N LEU A 36 41.64 -0.32 17.36
CA LEU A 36 41.77 0.26 18.71
C LEU A 36 42.54 -0.68 19.63
N THR A 37 43.36 -0.13 20.53
CA THR A 37 44.01 -0.92 21.58
C THR A 37 43.02 -1.25 22.70
N ALA A 38 43.27 -2.33 23.46
CA ALA A 38 42.36 -2.80 24.51
C ALA A 38 42.08 -1.74 25.60
N GLU A 39 43.07 -0.90 25.93
CA GLU A 39 42.91 0.20 26.89
C GLU A 39 42.08 1.35 26.33
N GLN A 40 42.20 1.64 25.03
CA GLN A 40 41.39 2.65 24.34
C GLN A 40 39.93 2.21 24.22
N GLN A 41 39.68 0.93 23.92
CA GLN A 41 38.33 0.37 23.85
C GLN A 41 37.62 0.40 25.22
N ARG A 42 38.35 0.11 26.32
CA ARG A 42 37.80 0.18 27.68
C ARG A 42 37.49 1.61 28.13
N THR A 43 38.34 2.57 27.76
CA THR A 43 38.18 3.99 28.16
C THR A 43 37.09 4.69 27.35
N SER A 44 36.82 4.26 26.12
CA SER A 44 35.89 4.92 25.19
C SER A 44 34.42 4.50 25.33
N GLY A 45 34.10 3.53 26.17
CA GLY A 45 32.71 3.16 26.49
C GLY A 45 31.88 2.68 25.29
N ILE A 46 32.53 2.18 24.24
CA ILE A 46 31.87 1.76 22.99
C ILE A 46 30.98 0.55 23.27
N THR A 47 29.69 0.71 23.05
CA THR A 47 28.70 -0.37 23.13
C THR A 47 28.37 -0.86 21.73
N LEU A 48 28.52 -2.18 21.53
CA LEU A 48 28.15 -2.86 20.29
C LEU A 48 26.79 -3.50 20.52
N ASP A 49 25.84 -3.21 19.66
CA ASP A 49 24.57 -3.94 19.61
C ASP A 49 24.47 -4.73 18.31
N SER A 50 23.76 -5.86 18.38
CA SER A 50 23.53 -6.76 17.27
C SER A 50 22.47 -6.21 16.32
N LEU A 51 22.63 -6.46 15.03
CA LEU A 51 21.58 -6.17 14.05
C LEU A 51 20.35 -7.04 14.35
N ARG A 52 19.20 -6.42 14.62
CA ARG A 52 17.93 -7.12 14.85
C ARG A 52 16.92 -6.73 13.77
N GLN A 53 16.28 -7.73 13.17
CA GLN A 53 15.10 -7.50 12.33
C GLN A 53 13.86 -7.33 13.22
N GLY A 54 13.09 -6.28 12.99
CA GLY A 54 11.81 -6.04 13.63
C GLY A 54 10.82 -5.47 12.63
N SER A 55 9.52 -5.69 12.84
CA SER A 55 8.48 -5.02 12.07
C SER A 55 8.31 -3.60 12.60
N LEU A 56 8.53 -2.60 11.75
CA LEU A 56 8.10 -1.24 12.05
C LEU A 56 6.60 -1.14 11.78
N GLU A 57 5.81 -1.00 12.84
CA GLU A 57 4.40 -0.66 12.69
C GLU A 57 4.30 0.84 12.38
N ARG A 58 3.89 1.17 11.16
CA ARG A 58 3.47 2.54 10.79
C ARG A 58 1.96 2.61 10.87
N THR A 59 1.45 3.34 11.86
CA THR A 59 0.06 3.75 11.89
C THR A 59 -0.15 4.85 10.85
N ILE A 60 -0.93 4.57 9.82
CA ILE A 60 -1.33 5.57 8.82
C ILE A 60 -2.78 5.96 9.10
N GLU A 61 -2.99 7.21 9.50
CA GLU A 61 -4.33 7.75 9.66
C GLU A 61 -4.91 8.14 8.30
N LEU A 62 -5.95 7.43 7.87
CA LEU A 62 -6.66 7.70 6.63
C LEU A 62 -7.99 8.38 6.95
N ARG A 63 -8.29 9.48 6.27
CA ARG A 63 -9.62 10.08 6.30
C ARG A 63 -10.45 9.44 5.19
N GLY A 64 -11.52 8.74 5.56
CA GLY A 64 -12.51 8.24 4.62
C GLY A 64 -13.70 9.20 4.52
N SER A 65 -14.29 9.30 3.34
CA SER A 65 -15.60 9.90 3.13
C SER A 65 -16.58 8.82 2.66
N ILE A 66 -17.80 8.87 3.18
CA ILE A 66 -18.89 8.03 2.69
C ILE A 66 -19.58 8.81 1.58
N GLU A 67 -19.44 8.35 0.35
CA GLU A 67 -20.19 8.86 -0.78
C GLU A 67 -21.25 7.82 -1.18
N LEU A 68 -22.50 8.25 -1.30
CA LEU A 68 -23.52 7.37 -1.86
C LEU A 68 -23.25 7.22 -3.36
N PRO A 69 -23.13 6.00 -3.89
CA PRO A 69 -22.96 5.81 -5.32
C PRO A 69 -24.20 6.35 -6.06
N PRO A 70 -24.03 6.96 -7.25
CA PRO A 70 -25.10 7.67 -7.97
C PRO A 70 -26.30 6.77 -8.32
N GLN A 71 -26.07 5.45 -8.42
CA GLN A 71 -27.11 4.45 -8.66
C GLN A 71 -28.22 4.40 -7.60
N ASN A 72 -27.95 4.89 -6.38
CA ASN A 72 -28.91 4.89 -5.28
C ASN A 72 -29.57 6.26 -5.06
N LEU A 73 -29.33 7.24 -5.95
CA LEU A 73 -29.93 8.56 -5.91
C LEU A 73 -30.95 8.68 -7.05
N ILE A 74 -32.22 8.91 -6.70
CA ILE A 74 -33.29 9.15 -7.67
C ILE A 74 -33.76 10.59 -7.51
N SER A 75 -33.64 11.37 -8.60
CA SER A 75 -34.21 12.71 -8.68
C SER A 75 -35.53 12.64 -9.43
N ILE A 76 -36.61 13.11 -8.80
CA ILE A 76 -37.95 13.11 -9.36
C ILE A 76 -38.26 14.52 -9.85
N SER A 77 -38.56 14.66 -11.14
CA SER A 77 -39.02 15.92 -11.73
C SER A 77 -40.38 15.73 -12.39
N PHE A 78 -41.21 16.77 -12.35
CA PHE A 78 -42.48 16.79 -13.04
C PHE A 78 -42.35 17.67 -14.30
N PRO A 79 -42.71 17.18 -15.49
CA PRO A 79 -42.41 17.86 -16.76
C PRO A 79 -43.26 19.11 -17.00
N LEU A 80 -44.44 19.19 -16.37
CA LEU A 80 -45.34 20.34 -16.47
C LEU A 80 -45.24 21.21 -15.23
N GLN A 81 -45.67 22.47 -15.35
CA GLN A 81 -45.77 23.34 -14.17
C GLN A 81 -46.91 22.85 -13.27
N ALA A 82 -46.62 22.59 -12.00
CA ALA A 82 -47.58 22.07 -11.03
C ALA A 82 -47.40 22.68 -9.64
N ARG A 83 -48.48 22.72 -8.88
CA ARG A 83 -48.54 23.13 -7.47
C ARG A 83 -48.61 21.89 -6.58
N VAL A 84 -47.95 21.93 -5.44
CA VAL A 84 -48.03 20.88 -4.43
C VAL A 84 -49.38 20.96 -3.70
N ARG A 85 -50.20 19.91 -3.79
CA ARG A 85 -51.46 19.78 -3.05
C ARG A 85 -51.22 19.24 -1.65
N SER A 86 -50.39 18.20 -1.54
CA SER A 86 -50.03 17.59 -0.26
C SER A 86 -48.66 16.93 -0.35
N ILE A 87 -47.99 16.87 0.79
CA ILE A 87 -46.73 16.15 0.99
C ILE A 87 -47.02 15.08 2.04
N SER A 88 -46.76 13.82 1.71
CA SER A 88 -47.07 12.67 2.57
C SER A 88 -45.84 12.20 3.36
N GLY A 89 -44.64 12.54 2.88
CA GLY A 89 -43.37 12.17 3.50
C GLY A 89 -42.66 13.36 4.15
N LEU A 90 -42.21 13.20 5.38
CA LEU A 90 -41.25 14.11 6.02
C LEU A 90 -39.82 13.63 5.77
N VAL A 91 -38.88 14.57 5.76
CA VAL A 91 -37.44 14.28 5.61
C VAL A 91 -36.99 13.34 6.73
N GLY A 92 -36.25 12.29 6.38
CA GLY A 92 -35.75 11.28 7.32
C GLY A 92 -36.65 10.05 7.50
N ARG A 93 -37.85 10.04 6.90
CA ARG A 93 -38.71 8.85 6.86
C ARG A 93 -38.21 7.87 5.79
N ALA A 94 -38.09 6.59 6.15
CA ALA A 94 -37.82 5.53 5.19
C ALA A 94 -39.01 5.35 4.23
N VAL A 95 -38.73 5.29 2.93
CA VAL A 95 -39.73 5.15 1.85
C VAL A 95 -39.50 3.85 1.09
N ARG A 96 -40.58 3.22 0.64
CA ARG A 96 -40.55 2.00 -0.19
C ARG A 96 -40.98 2.33 -1.61
N ARG A 97 -40.64 1.43 -2.54
CA ARG A 97 -41.07 1.55 -3.93
C ARG A 97 -42.61 1.55 -3.99
N GLY A 98 -43.18 2.59 -4.58
CA GLY A 98 -44.63 2.76 -4.72
C GLY A 98 -45.27 3.67 -3.67
N ASP A 99 -44.53 4.15 -2.68
CA ASP A 99 -45.07 5.10 -1.70
C ASP A 99 -45.32 6.46 -2.35
N ALA A 100 -46.50 7.02 -2.13
CA ALA A 100 -46.82 8.39 -2.54
C ALA A 100 -46.04 9.39 -1.67
N LEU A 101 -45.17 10.18 -2.30
CA LEU A 101 -44.36 11.20 -1.61
C LEU A 101 -45.04 12.57 -1.61
N VAL A 102 -45.65 12.91 -2.75
CA VAL A 102 -46.24 14.21 -3.05
C VAL A 102 -47.42 14.02 -3.98
N THR A 103 -48.47 14.80 -3.76
CA THR A 103 -49.58 14.95 -4.72
C THR A 103 -49.46 16.32 -5.38
N LEU A 104 -49.42 16.33 -6.71
CA LEU A 104 -49.30 17.54 -7.52
C LEU A 104 -50.61 17.84 -8.24
N GLU A 105 -50.93 19.13 -8.37
CA GLU A 105 -52.03 19.64 -9.17
C GLU A 105 -51.49 20.59 -10.25
N SER A 106 -51.88 20.38 -11.50
CA SER A 106 -51.36 21.13 -12.64
C SER A 106 -52.51 21.61 -13.52
N MET A 107 -52.66 22.92 -13.68
CA MET A 107 -53.64 23.50 -14.61
C MET A 107 -53.35 23.14 -16.07
N PRO A 108 -52.08 23.21 -16.55
CA PRO A 108 -51.74 22.79 -17.91
C PRO A 108 -52.11 21.34 -18.24
N LEU A 109 -52.06 20.44 -17.25
CA LEU A 109 -52.49 19.05 -17.43
C LEU A 109 -54.00 18.94 -17.70
N VAL A 110 -54.82 19.76 -17.02
CA VAL A 110 -56.27 19.80 -17.22
C VAL A 110 -56.60 20.28 -18.64
N GLU A 111 -55.96 21.36 -19.10
CA GLU A 111 -56.16 21.87 -20.47
C GLU A 111 -55.80 20.82 -21.53
N LEU A 112 -54.70 20.09 -21.32
CA LEU A 112 -54.30 19.01 -22.21
C LEU A 112 -55.33 17.87 -22.24
N GLN A 113 -55.90 17.52 -21.09
CA GLN A 113 -56.95 16.51 -20.99
C GLN A 113 -58.23 16.95 -21.73
N GLU A 114 -58.66 18.20 -21.56
CA GLU A 114 -59.82 18.75 -22.27
C GLU A 114 -59.62 18.78 -23.80
N ARG A 115 -58.43 19.16 -24.25
CA ARG A 115 -58.07 19.13 -25.68
C ARG A 115 -58.06 17.70 -26.24
N TYR A 116 -57.55 16.74 -25.48
CA TYR A 116 -57.56 15.34 -25.88
C TYR A 116 -59.00 14.80 -26.00
N LEU A 117 -59.86 15.09 -25.01
CA LEU A 117 -61.25 14.65 -25.01
C LEU A 117 -62.05 15.26 -26.16
N SER A 118 -61.87 16.55 -26.44
CA SER A 118 -62.56 17.23 -27.54
C SER A 118 -62.09 16.74 -28.92
N THR A 119 -60.80 16.47 -29.10
CA THR A 119 -60.27 15.91 -30.37
C THR A 119 -60.74 14.48 -30.62
N ARG A 120 -60.87 13.67 -29.56
CA ARG A 120 -61.33 12.28 -29.69
C ARG A 120 -62.83 12.16 -29.96
N ALA A 121 -63.61 13.16 -29.57
CA ALA A 121 -65.05 13.20 -29.80
C ALA A 121 -65.42 13.66 -31.22
N GLN A 122 -64.45 14.15 -32.00
CA GLN A 122 -64.56 14.48 -33.42
C GLN A 122 -64.16 13.30 -34.30
#